data_AF-G3NHW4-F1
#
_entry.id   AF-G3NHW4-F1
#
_cell.length_a   1.000
_cell.length_b   1.000
_cell.length_c   1.000
_cell.angle_alpha   90.00
_cell.angle_beta   90.00
_cell.angle_gamma   90.00
#
_symmetry.space_group_name_H-M   'P 1'
#
loop_
_entity.id
_entity.type
_entity.pdbx_description
1 polymer ?
#
loop_
_entity_poly.entity_id
_entity_poly.type
_entity_poly.pdbx_seq_one_letter_code
_entity_poly.pdbx_strand_id
1 'polypeptide(L)'
;ISVPFCPRLSHEQRSAVKVLRRMQYFVARKKFQQARKPYDVRDVIEQYSQGHLNMMVRIKELQRRLDGTLGKPGMFLPGKLVQRKGEDKEFPTIGARLIRLEEKVIP
;
A
#
# COMPACT_ATOMS: atom_id res chain seq x y z
N ILE A 1 -14.24 -35.07 26.52
CA ILE A 1 -13.48 -33.87 26.09
C ILE A 1 -14.50 -32.82 25.68
N SER A 2 -14.86 -31.95 26.61
CA SER A 2 -15.72 -30.80 26.38
C SER A 2 -14.93 -29.76 25.61
N VAL A 3 -15.32 -29.48 24.36
CA VAL A 3 -14.89 -28.29 23.64
C VAL A 3 -15.84 -27.14 24.00
N PRO A 4 -15.42 -26.17 24.82
CA PRO A 4 -16.22 -24.97 25.04
C PRO A 4 -15.93 -23.98 23.91
N PHE A 5 -16.81 -22.97 23.80
CA PHE A 5 -16.69 -21.79 22.95
C PHE A 5 -17.27 -21.83 21.54
N CYS A 6 -18.58 -22.13 21.45
CA CYS A 6 -19.40 -21.48 20.43
C CYS A 6 -20.01 -20.22 21.07
N PRO A 7 -19.60 -18.98 20.72
CA PRO A 7 -20.25 -17.80 21.26
C PRO A 7 -21.74 -17.90 20.94
N ARG A 8 -22.61 -17.70 21.94
CA ARG A 8 -24.06 -17.62 21.75
C ARG A 8 -24.36 -16.38 20.92
N LEU A 9 -24.15 -16.46 19.61
CA LEU A 9 -24.48 -15.43 18.65
C LEU A 9 -26.00 -15.25 18.68
N SER A 10 -26.45 -14.00 18.76
CA SER A 10 -27.85 -13.62 18.63
C SER A 10 -28.42 -14.13 17.30
N HIS A 11 -29.74 -14.31 17.23
CA HIS A 11 -30.42 -14.75 16.01
C HIS A 11 -30.02 -13.90 14.79
N GLU A 12 -29.93 -12.58 14.98
CA GLU A 12 -29.51 -11.63 13.95
C GLU A 12 -28.08 -11.85 13.47
N GLN A 13 -27.15 -12.11 14.39
CA GLN A 13 -25.76 -12.39 14.05
C GLN A 13 -25.62 -13.70 13.27
N ARG A 14 -26.40 -14.73 13.62
CA ARG A 14 -26.43 -16.00 12.86
C ARG A 14 -27.00 -15.79 11.47
N SER A 15 -28.03 -14.96 11.32
CA SER A 15 -28.60 -14.59 10.03
C SER A 15 -27.57 -13.86 9.17
N ALA A 16 -26.89 -12.86 9.73
CA ALA A 16 -25.81 -12.13 9.05
C ALA A 16 -24.68 -13.05 8.58
N VAL A 17 -24.23 -13.99 9.43
CA VAL A 17 -23.20 -14.98 9.06
C VAL A 17 -23.66 -15.88 7.91
N LYS A 18 -24.92 -16.31 7.88
CA LYS A 18 -25.47 -17.10 6.77
C LYS A 18 -25.46 -16.32 5.46
N VAL A 19 -25.85 -15.04 5.50
CA VAL A 19 -25.83 -14.16 4.32
C VAL A 19 -24.40 -13.97 3.80
N LEU A 20 -23.44 -13.67 4.68
CA LEU A 20 -22.02 -13.52 4.31
C LEU A 20 -21.46 -14.80 3.69
N ARG A 21 -21.75 -15.97 4.28
CA ARG A 21 -21.32 -17.27 3.71
C ARG A 21 -21.95 -17.52 2.35
N ARG A 22 -23.22 -17.15 2.14
CA ARG A 22 -23.89 -17.31 0.85
C ARG A 22 -23.30 -16.39 -0.23
N MET A 23 -22.95 -15.15 0.13
CA MET A 23 -22.21 -14.24 -0.76
C MET A 23 -20.83 -14.79 -1.13
N GLN A 24 -20.06 -15.25 -0.14
CA GLN A 24 -18.76 -15.89 -0.37
C GLN A 24 -18.88 -17.14 -1.27
N TYR A 25 -19.90 -17.96 -1.07
CA TYR A 25 -20.19 -19.11 -1.92
C TYR A 25 -20.45 -18.71 -3.37
N PHE A 26 -21.22 -17.65 -3.63
CA PHE A 26 -21.44 -17.17 -5.00
C PHE A 26 -20.15 -16.67 -5.65
N VAL A 27 -19.29 -15.98 -4.91
CA VAL A 27 -17.97 -15.56 -5.39
C VAL A 27 -17.10 -16.79 -5.71
N ALA A 28 -17.04 -17.78 -4.81
CA ALA A 28 -16.29 -19.00 -5.03
C ALA A 28 -16.82 -19.80 -6.23
N ARG A 29 -18.14 -19.91 -6.38
CA ARG A 29 -18.80 -20.56 -7.52
C ARG A 29 -18.44 -19.87 -8.84
N LYS A 30 -18.47 -18.53 -8.89
CA LYS A 30 -18.08 -17.76 -10.09
C LYS A 30 -16.61 -17.98 -10.43
N LYS A 31 -15.70 -17.89 -9.44
CA LYS A 31 -14.27 -18.16 -9.62
C LYS A 31 -14.00 -19.58 -10.11
N PHE A 32 -14.70 -20.57 -9.56
CA PHE A 32 -14.58 -21.97 -9.99
C PHE A 32 -15.06 -22.18 -11.42
N GLN A 33 -16.18 -21.56 -11.80
CA GLN A 33 -16.68 -21.60 -13.19
C GLN A 33 -15.74 -20.90 -14.17
N GLN A 34 -15.11 -19.78 -13.76
CA GLN A 34 -14.09 -19.11 -14.57
C GLN A 34 -12.83 -19.95 -14.73
N ALA A 35 -12.34 -20.57 -13.65
CA ALA A 35 -11.16 -21.44 -13.69
C ALA A 35 -11.34 -22.73 -14.51
N ARG A 36 -12.58 -23.17 -14.74
CA ARG A 36 -12.88 -24.32 -15.61
C ARG A 36 -12.86 -23.99 -17.10
N LYS A 37 -12.92 -22.71 -17.48
CA LYS A 37 -12.83 -22.30 -18.88
C LYS A 37 -11.35 -22.19 -19.27
N PRO A 38 -10.96 -22.58 -20.50
CA PRO A 38 -9.60 -22.32 -20.97
C PRO A 38 -9.34 -20.81 -20.92
N TYR A 39 -8.12 -20.43 -20.53
CA TYR A 39 -7.71 -19.02 -20.43
C TYR A 39 -7.89 -18.32 -21.78
N ASP A 40 -8.61 -17.20 -21.76
CA ASP A 40 -8.75 -16.30 -22.91
C ASP A 40 -7.60 -15.28 -22.91
N VAL A 41 -7.24 -14.73 -24.07
CA VAL A 41 -6.27 -13.61 -24.20
C VAL A 41 -6.67 -12.44 -23.30
N ARG A 42 -7.98 -12.29 -23.08
CA ARG A 42 -8.55 -11.32 -22.13
C ARG A 42 -8.11 -11.56 -20.69
N ASP A 43 -8.02 -12.81 -20.23
CA ASP A 43 -7.58 -13.15 -18.87
C ASP A 43 -6.10 -12.79 -18.68
N VAL A 44 -5.28 -12.99 -19.73
CA VAL A 44 -3.85 -12.61 -19.73
C VAL A 44 -3.68 -11.10 -19.64
N ILE A 45 -4.45 -10.33 -20.43
CA ILE A 45 -4.43 -8.86 -20.41
C ILE A 45 -4.90 -8.35 -19.04
N GLU A 46 -5.98 -8.91 -18.51
CA GLU A 46 -6.54 -8.51 -17.23
C GLU A 46 -5.57 -8.81 -16.08
N GLN A 47 -4.96 -9.99 -16.04
CA GLN A 47 -3.94 -10.34 -15.06
C GLN A 47 -2.73 -9.42 -15.12
N TYR A 48 -2.23 -9.12 -16.34
CA TYR A 48 -1.11 -8.19 -16.52
C TYR A 48 -1.45 -6.80 -16.00
N SER A 49 -2.63 -6.26 -16.36
CA SER A 49 -3.07 -4.93 -15.93
C SER A 49 -3.17 -4.81 -14.40
N GLN A 50 -3.72 -5.83 -13.73
CA GLN A 50 -3.80 -5.88 -12.27
C GLN A 50 -2.40 -5.98 -11.63
N GLY A 51 -1.53 -6.81 -12.19
CA GLY A 51 -0.14 -6.94 -11.75
C GLY A 51 0.63 -5.63 -11.87
N HIS A 52 0.48 -4.93 -13.00
CA HIS A 52 1.10 -3.63 -13.23
C HIS A 52 0.64 -2.57 -12.22
N LEU A 53 -0.68 -2.49 -11.98
CA LEU A 53 -1.25 -1.55 -11.01
C LEU A 53 -0.76 -1.85 -9.59
N ASN A 54 -0.74 -3.12 -9.18
CA ASN A 54 -0.25 -3.52 -7.86
C ASN A 54 1.22 -3.11 -7.66
N MET A 55 2.06 -3.35 -8.67
CA MET A 55 3.47 -2.94 -8.63
C MET A 55 3.60 -1.42 -8.55
N MET A 56 2.84 -0.67 -9.34
CA MET A 56 2.87 0.80 -9.32
C MET A 56 2.44 1.38 -7.95
N VAL A 57 1.40 0.84 -7.32
CA VAL A 57 0.95 1.28 -5.98
C VAL A 57 2.04 1.01 -4.94
N ARG A 58 2.69 -0.15 -4.99
CA ARG A 58 3.81 -0.48 -4.08
C ARG A 58 4.99 0.48 -4.29
N ILE A 59 5.35 0.78 -5.54
CA ILE A 59 6.41 1.76 -5.86
C ILE A 59 6.06 3.14 -5.31
N LYS A 60 4.82 3.61 -5.50
CA LYS A 60 4.36 4.91 -4.97
C LYS A 60 4.37 4.98 -3.45
N GLU A 61 4.01 3.90 -2.76
CA GLU A 61 4.07 3.85 -1.30
C GLU A 61 5.52 3.89 -0.80
N LEU A 62 6.44 3.18 -1.47
CA LEU A 62 7.87 3.25 -1.15
C LEU A 62 8.43 4.66 -1.38
N GLN A 63 8.10 5.29 -2.52
CA GLN A 63 8.46 6.68 -2.81
C GLN A 63 7.92 7.63 -1.74
N ARG A 64 6.64 7.50 -1.36
CA ARG A 64 6.02 8.32 -0.31
C ARG A 64 6.73 8.20 1.04
N ARG A 65 7.12 6.97 1.43
CA ARG A 65 7.89 6.74 2.66
C ARG A 65 9.28 7.37 2.58
N LEU A 66 9.98 7.19 1.46
CA LEU A 66 11.30 7.78 1.24
C LEU A 66 11.23 9.31 1.25
N ASP A 67 10.26 9.91 0.59
CA ASP A 67 10.05 11.36 0.56
C ASP A 67 9.76 11.92 1.96
N GLY A 68 8.98 11.19 2.77
CA GLY A 68 8.69 11.57 4.15
C GLY A 68 9.85 11.37 5.12
N THR A 69 10.75 10.41 4.87
CA THR A 69 11.88 10.12 5.75
C THR A 69 13.14 10.89 5.37
N LEU A 70 13.51 10.87 4.09
CA LEU A 70 14.77 11.44 3.58
C LEU A 70 14.54 12.81 2.92
N GLY A 71 13.34 13.07 2.41
CA GLY A 71 13.03 14.26 1.59
C GLY A 71 13.02 13.93 0.10
N LYS A 72 12.51 14.86 -0.71
CA LYS A 72 12.27 14.64 -2.14
C LYS A 72 13.57 14.29 -2.91
N PRO A 73 13.53 13.37 -3.89
CA PRO A 73 14.67 13.07 -4.73
C PRO A 73 15.15 14.34 -5.44
N GLY A 74 16.39 14.72 -5.17
CA GLY A 74 16.99 15.98 -5.64
C GLY A 74 17.33 16.97 -4.53
N MET A 75 16.91 16.73 -3.28
CA MET A 75 17.29 17.56 -2.13
C MET A 75 18.78 17.43 -1.76
N PHE A 76 19.43 16.34 -2.20
CA PHE A 76 20.85 16.06 -1.95
C PHE A 76 21.76 16.37 -3.15
N LEU A 77 21.23 16.99 -4.22
CA LEU A 77 22.04 17.34 -5.38
C LEU A 77 22.82 18.64 -5.11
N PRO A 78 24.13 18.68 -5.42
CA PRO A 78 25.02 19.80 -5.06
C PRO A 78 24.62 21.15 -5.68
N GLY A 79 23.76 21.18 -6.70
CA GLY A 79 23.26 22.42 -7.33
C GLY A 79 21.91 22.96 -6.81
N LYS A 80 21.11 22.16 -6.09
CA LYS A 80 19.79 22.59 -5.58
C LYS A 80 19.80 22.99 -4.10
N LEU A 81 20.80 22.53 -3.34
CA LEU A 81 21.05 22.96 -1.96
C LEU A 81 21.26 24.49 -1.86
N VAL A 82 21.99 25.05 -2.82
CA VAL A 82 22.30 26.50 -2.85
C VAL A 82 21.07 27.35 -3.18
N GLN A 83 20.13 26.85 -4.00
CA GLN A 83 18.92 27.61 -4.38
C GLN A 83 17.85 27.65 -3.28
N ARG A 84 17.91 26.77 -2.28
CA ARG A 84 16.90 26.66 -1.23
C ARG A 84 17.20 27.38 0.08
N LYS A 85 18.35 28.08 0.16
CA LYS A 85 18.78 28.91 1.30
C LYS A 85 17.76 29.95 1.81
N GLY A 86 16.62 30.12 1.13
CA GLY A 86 15.48 30.96 1.54
C GLY A 86 14.19 30.23 1.96
N GLU A 87 14.03 28.93 1.71
CA GLU A 87 12.77 28.18 1.93
C GLU A 87 12.91 26.94 2.84
N ASP A 88 14.05 26.79 3.53
CA ASP A 88 14.39 25.59 4.31
C ASP A 88 13.90 25.63 5.78
N LYS A 89 12.64 26.02 6.00
CA LYS A 89 11.97 25.78 7.29
C LYS A 89 10.69 25.00 7.04
N GLU A 90 10.72 23.68 7.29
CA GLU A 90 9.65 22.90 7.95
C GLU A 90 9.56 21.41 7.56
N PHE A 91 10.38 20.86 6.67
CA PHE A 91 10.27 19.40 6.42
C PHE A 91 10.92 18.60 7.57
N PRO A 92 10.18 17.76 8.33
CA PRO A 92 10.71 16.98 9.45
C PRO A 92 11.44 15.72 8.93
N THR A 93 12.28 15.85 7.91
CA THR A 93 13.01 14.74 7.29
C THR A 93 14.43 14.63 7.84
N ILE A 94 14.98 13.42 7.81
CA ILE A 94 16.37 13.12 8.20
C ILE A 94 17.34 13.90 7.30
N GLY A 95 17.06 14.01 6.00
CA GLY A 95 17.88 14.79 5.06
C GLY A 95 17.98 16.26 5.44
N ALA A 96 16.84 16.90 5.75
CA ALA A 96 16.83 18.29 6.17
C ALA A 96 17.57 18.49 7.51
N ARG A 97 17.52 17.50 8.42
CA ARG A 97 18.28 17.54 9.68
C ARG A 97 19.79 17.42 9.45
N LEU A 98 20.23 16.58 8.51
CA LEU A 98 21.64 16.37 8.20
C LEU A 98 22.27 17.61 7.59
N ILE A 99 21.61 18.23 6.61
CA ILE A 99 22.08 19.49 5.97
C ILE A 99 22.30 20.59 7.02
N ARG A 100 21.34 20.76 7.96
CA ARG A 100 21.47 21.72 9.07
C ARG A 100 22.63 21.42 10.03
N LEU A 101 23.04 20.16 10.15
CA LEU A 101 24.21 19.79 10.95
C LEU A 101 25.50 20.11 10.18
N GLU A 102 25.56 19.82 8.88
CA GLU A 102 26.71 20.13 8.02
C GLU A 102 26.99 21.64 7.97
N GLU A 103 25.96 22.48 7.80
CA GLU A 103 26.10 23.95 7.81
C GLU A 103 26.60 24.53 9.14
N LYS A 104 26.38 23.83 10.25
CA LYS A 104 26.88 24.27 11.57
C LYS A 104 28.31 23.81 11.86
N VAL A 105 28.76 22.76 11.17
CA VAL A 105 30.08 22.14 11.38
C VAL A 105 31.14 22.75 10.46
N ILE A 106 30.74 23.24 9.30
CA ILE A 106 31.64 23.96 8.38
C ILE A 106 31.63 25.46 8.76
N PRO A 107 32.76 26.05 9.19
CA PRO A 107 32.84 27.45 9.61
C PRO A 107 32.67 28.46 8.45
#